data_AF-A0A7K9PY13-F1
#
_entry.id   AF-A0A7K9PY13-F1
#
_cell.length_a   1.000
_cell.length_b   1.000
_cell.length_c   1.000
_cell.angle_alpha   90.00
_cell.angle_beta   90.00
_cell.angle_gamma   90.00
#
_symmetry.space_group_name_H-M   'P 1'
#
loop_
_entity.id
_entity.type
_entity.pdbx_description
1 polymer ?
#
loop_
_entity_poly.entity_id
_entity_poly.type
_entity_poly.pdbx_seq_one_letter_code
_entity_poly.pdbx_strand_id
1 'polypeptide(L)'
;LFPQLLSGRYRDTQTSITDSSAVYRVSRDKSTNVTLIDLPGHESLRLQFLERFKAAARAIVFVVDSVAFQREVKDVAEFLYQVLVDSTVLRNAPALLIACNKQDVTMAKSAKLIQQQLEKELNTLRVTRSAAPTSLDGSATGGPAQLGKKGKDFDFSQLPMKVEFVECSARGSKGEEGEADLEGLEKWLVKVA
;
A
#
# COMPACT_ATOMS: atom_id res chain seq x y z
N LEU A 1 2.31 7.97 9.94
CA LEU A 1 0.88 7.58 9.84
C LEU A 1 0.42 6.81 11.06
N PHE A 2 1.02 5.65 11.39
CA PHE A 2 0.61 4.83 12.53
C PHE A 2 0.51 5.58 13.88
N PRO A 3 1.51 6.38 14.33
CA PRO A 3 1.37 7.15 15.57
C PRO A 3 0.28 8.23 15.52
N GLN A 4 0.08 8.83 14.34
CA GLN A 4 -0.95 9.85 14.13
C GLN A 4 -2.35 9.26 14.23
N LEU A 5 -2.60 8.09 13.62
CA LEU A 5 -3.90 7.40 13.74
C LEU A 5 -4.23 7.01 15.19
N LEU A 6 -3.22 6.61 15.97
CA LEU A 6 -3.46 6.13 17.34
C LEU A 6 -3.59 7.25 18.37
N SER A 7 -2.84 8.34 18.19
CA SER A 7 -2.71 9.37 19.22
C SER A 7 -3.14 10.77 18.78
N GLY A 8 -3.40 10.97 17.48
CA GLY A 8 -3.63 12.29 16.88
C GLY A 8 -2.42 13.23 17.00
N ARG A 9 -1.23 12.70 17.32
CA ARG A 9 -0.03 13.48 17.55
C ARG A 9 1.11 12.99 16.67
N TYR A 10 1.90 13.96 16.21
CA TYR A 10 3.18 13.69 15.60
C TYR A 10 4.14 13.05 16.61
N ARG A 11 4.99 12.15 16.12
CA ARG A 11 6.10 11.56 16.86
C ARG A 11 7.29 11.40 15.93
N ASP A 12 8.48 11.67 16.45
CA ASP A 12 9.71 11.30 15.76
C ASP A 12 9.80 9.78 15.62
N THR A 13 10.23 9.34 14.45
CA THR A 13 10.33 7.92 14.09
C THR A 13 11.69 7.64 13.48
N GLN A 14 12.25 6.48 13.82
CA GLN A 14 13.40 5.90 13.13
C GLN A 14 12.95 4.77 12.20
N THR A 15 13.87 4.26 11.39
CA THR A 15 13.62 3.07 10.55
C THR A 15 13.17 1.89 11.41
N SER A 16 11.94 1.42 11.20
CA SER A 16 11.40 0.24 11.88
C SER A 16 12.15 -1.03 11.45
N ILE A 17 12.59 -1.83 12.44
CA ILE A 17 13.23 -3.14 12.24
C ILE A 17 12.32 -4.32 12.64
N THR A 18 11.19 -4.03 13.28
CA THR A 18 10.17 -5.01 13.70
C THR A 18 8.77 -4.45 13.44
N ASP A 19 7.77 -5.32 13.39
CA ASP A 19 6.37 -4.90 13.28
C ASP A 19 5.86 -4.23 14.57
N SER A 20 4.89 -3.33 14.43
CA SER A 20 4.17 -2.73 15.56
C SER A 20 2.67 -2.92 15.36
N SER A 21 1.95 -3.30 16.42
CA SER A 21 0.50 -3.50 16.34
C SER A 21 -0.25 -2.74 17.44
N ALA A 22 -1.43 -2.25 17.11
CA ALA A 22 -2.30 -1.56 18.04
C ALA A 22 -3.76 -1.63 17.61
N VAL A 23 -4.66 -1.63 18.58
CA VAL A 23 -6.10 -1.55 18.31
C VAL A 23 -6.47 -0.10 17.97
N TYR A 24 -7.08 0.09 16.80
CA TYR A 24 -7.62 1.35 16.34
C TYR A 24 -9.15 1.31 16.39
N ARG A 25 -9.73 2.30 17.08
CA ARG A 25 -11.17 2.46 17.21
C ARG A 25 -11.67 3.31 16.05
N VAL A 26 -12.30 2.65 15.09
CA VAL A 26 -12.63 3.23 13.78
C VAL A 26 -13.72 4.30 13.85
N SER A 27 -14.61 4.19 14.83
CA SER A 27 -15.63 5.19 15.10
C SER A 27 -15.79 5.37 16.60
N ARG A 28 -16.01 6.62 17.04
CA ARG A 28 -16.32 6.90 18.45
C ARG A 28 -17.67 6.30 18.86
N ASP A 29 -18.61 6.17 17.92
CA ASP A 29 -19.99 5.78 18.18
C ASP A 29 -20.26 4.28 17.97
N LYS A 30 -19.46 3.60 17.14
CA LYS A 30 -19.57 2.15 16.92
C LYS A 30 -18.47 1.41 17.65
N SER A 31 -18.78 0.27 18.27
CA SER A 31 -17.81 -0.63 18.91
C SER A 31 -16.97 -1.43 17.90
N THR A 32 -16.71 -0.87 16.71
CA THR A 32 -15.94 -1.53 15.66
C THR A 32 -14.47 -1.15 15.82
N ASN A 33 -13.67 -2.15 16.12
CA ASN A 33 -12.23 -2.03 16.28
C ASN A 33 -11.52 -2.79 15.16
N VAL A 34 -10.40 -2.26 14.70
CA VAL A 34 -9.47 -2.96 13.79
C VAL A 34 -8.09 -2.97 14.42
N THR A 35 -7.30 -4.00 14.13
CA THR A 35 -5.88 -4.03 14.53
C THR A 35 -5.06 -3.42 13.40
N LEU A 36 -4.43 -2.29 13.66
CA LEU A 36 -3.42 -1.73 12.76
C LEU A 36 -2.10 -2.47 13.00
N ILE A 37 -1.44 -2.87 11.91
CA ILE A 37 -0.13 -3.51 11.94
C ILE A 37 0.78 -2.71 11.00
N ASP A 38 1.78 -2.03 11.57
CA ASP A 38 2.83 -1.33 10.85
C ASP A 38 3.98 -2.30 10.57
N LEU A 39 4.41 -2.40 9.31
CA LEU A 39 5.43 -3.34 8.85
C LEU A 39 6.72 -2.59 8.46
N PRO A 40 7.91 -3.16 8.74
CA PRO A 40 9.17 -2.61 8.26
C PRO A 40 9.20 -2.42 6.74
N GLY A 41 9.58 -1.22 6.29
CA GLY A 41 9.70 -0.88 4.87
C GLY A 41 11.06 -1.20 4.24
N HIS A 42 12.06 -1.63 5.02
CA HIS A 42 13.38 -1.97 4.48
C HIS A 42 13.28 -3.18 3.53
N GLU A 43 14.03 -3.18 2.43
CA GLU A 43 13.94 -4.20 1.37
C GLU A 43 14.13 -5.63 1.88
N SER A 44 15.11 -5.82 2.78
CA SER A 44 15.38 -7.15 3.37
C SER A 44 14.30 -7.67 4.32
N LEU A 45 13.39 -6.80 4.79
CA LEU A 45 12.41 -7.15 5.83
C LEU A 45 10.98 -7.16 5.29
N ARG A 46 10.64 -6.26 4.36
CA ARG A 46 9.25 -5.99 3.96
C ARG A 46 8.47 -7.23 3.51
N LEU A 47 9.09 -8.12 2.75
CA LEU A 47 8.44 -9.35 2.27
C LEU A 47 8.31 -10.40 3.37
N GLN A 48 9.32 -10.54 4.23
CA GLN A 48 9.28 -11.45 5.37
C GLN A 48 8.14 -11.12 6.32
N PHE A 49 7.96 -9.82 6.63
CA PHE A 49 6.87 -9.37 7.48
C PHE A 49 5.51 -9.45 6.78
N LEU A 50 5.42 -9.12 5.49
CA LEU A 50 4.19 -9.29 4.72
C LEU A 50 3.72 -10.75 4.73
N GLU A 51 4.63 -11.72 4.53
CA GLU A 51 4.32 -13.15 4.57
C GLU A 51 3.61 -13.56 5.86
N ARG A 52 4.07 -13.03 7.00
CA ARG A 52 3.54 -13.34 8.32
C ARG A 52 2.10 -12.86 8.53
N PHE A 53 1.69 -11.76 7.89
CA PHE A 53 0.42 -11.09 8.19
C PHE A 53 -0.60 -11.10 7.05
N LYS A 54 -0.17 -11.29 5.80
CA LYS A 54 -1.04 -11.20 4.60
C LYS A 54 -2.27 -12.14 4.65
N ALA A 55 -2.14 -13.31 5.28
CA ALA A 55 -3.23 -14.28 5.38
C ALA A 55 -4.39 -13.79 6.27
N ALA A 56 -4.10 -12.97 7.28
CA ALA A 56 -5.09 -12.41 8.21
C ALA A 56 -5.54 -10.98 7.82
N ALA A 57 -4.93 -10.39 6.80
CA ALA A 57 -5.21 -9.02 6.39
C ALA A 57 -6.62 -8.90 5.79
N ARG A 58 -7.48 -8.09 6.41
CA ARG A 58 -8.77 -7.66 5.83
C ARG A 58 -8.58 -6.56 4.80
N ALA A 59 -7.58 -5.71 5.03
CA ALA A 59 -7.27 -4.55 4.23
C ALA A 59 -5.75 -4.31 4.25
N ILE A 60 -5.21 -3.74 3.17
CA ILE A 60 -3.80 -3.36 3.04
C ILE A 60 -3.76 -1.86 2.72
N VAL A 61 -2.98 -1.11 3.49
CA VAL A 61 -2.66 0.29 3.18
C VAL A 61 -1.21 0.33 2.69
N PHE A 62 -1.04 0.55 1.39
CA PHE A 62 0.25 0.72 0.76
C PHE A 62 0.61 2.21 0.73
N VAL A 63 1.56 2.60 1.58
CA VAL A 63 1.93 4.02 1.75
C VAL A 63 2.98 4.41 0.72
N VAL A 64 2.74 5.50 -0.01
CA VAL A 64 3.66 6.05 -1.00
C VAL A 64 4.12 7.43 -0.55
N ASP A 65 5.43 7.68 -0.64
CA ASP A 65 5.97 9.03 -0.51
C ASP A 65 5.71 9.82 -1.79
N SER A 66 4.77 10.75 -1.74
CA SER A 66 4.34 11.51 -2.92
C SER A 66 5.37 12.53 -3.39
N VAL A 67 6.31 12.94 -2.53
CA VAL A 67 7.39 13.87 -2.87
C VAL A 67 8.52 13.13 -3.57
N ALA A 68 8.81 11.93 -3.08
CA ALA A 68 9.86 11.07 -3.61
C ALA A 68 9.44 10.27 -4.85
N PHE A 69 8.15 10.15 -5.09
CA PHE A 69 7.59 9.22 -6.07
C PHE A 69 8.27 9.26 -7.45
N GLN A 70 8.60 10.46 -7.96
CA GLN A 70 9.19 10.60 -9.30
C GLN A 70 10.54 9.85 -9.45
N ARG A 71 11.34 9.76 -8.39
CA ARG A 71 12.63 9.04 -8.38
C ARG A 71 12.49 7.58 -7.95
N GLU A 72 11.47 7.26 -7.16
CA GLU A 72 11.25 5.94 -6.55
C GLU A 72 10.19 5.10 -7.28
N VAL A 73 9.60 5.61 -8.37
CA VAL A 73 8.49 4.95 -9.09
C VAL A 73 8.77 3.48 -9.43
N LYS A 74 10.01 3.14 -9.80
CA LYS A 74 10.41 1.76 -10.11
C LYS A 74 10.37 0.86 -8.87
N ASP A 75 10.97 1.29 -7.77
CA ASP A 75 11.03 0.52 -6.53
C ASP A 75 9.64 0.37 -5.89
N VAL A 76 8.83 1.44 -5.97
CA VAL A 76 7.44 1.43 -5.51
C VAL A 76 6.61 0.46 -6.35
N ALA A 77 6.74 0.49 -7.68
CA ALA A 77 6.02 -0.40 -8.57
C ALA A 77 6.45 -1.86 -8.44
N GLU A 78 7.75 -2.13 -8.28
CA GLU A 78 8.29 -3.48 -8.06
C GLU A 78 7.74 -4.08 -6.76
N PHE A 79 7.76 -3.32 -5.67
CA PHE A 79 7.21 -3.79 -4.41
C PHE A 79 5.69 -3.99 -4.50
N LEU A 80 4.96 -3.04 -5.08
CA LEU A 80 3.52 -3.17 -5.28
C LEU A 80 3.18 -4.37 -6.17
N TYR A 81 3.97 -4.64 -7.22
CA TYR A 81 3.80 -5.81 -8.08
C TYR A 81 3.89 -7.10 -7.26
N GLN A 82 4.90 -7.24 -6.41
CA GLN A 82 5.07 -8.41 -5.53
C GLN A 82 3.88 -8.61 -4.60
N VAL A 83 3.31 -7.53 -4.03
CA VAL A 83 2.08 -7.60 -3.22
C VAL A 83 0.89 -8.06 -4.07
N LEU A 84 0.74 -7.54 -5.27
CA LEU A 84 -0.42 -7.79 -6.14
C LEU A 84 -0.43 -9.17 -6.79
N VAL A 85 0.73 -9.79 -7.01
CA VAL A 85 0.84 -11.16 -7.57
C VAL A 85 0.91 -12.24 -6.50
N ASP A 86 0.94 -11.86 -5.22
CA ASP A 86 0.95 -12.83 -4.14
C ASP A 86 -0.32 -13.68 -4.15
N SER A 87 -0.15 -15.00 -4.07
CA SER A 87 -1.26 -15.95 -4.20
C SER A 87 -2.27 -15.85 -3.06
N THR A 88 -1.84 -15.48 -1.87
CA THR A 88 -2.73 -15.29 -0.72
C THR A 88 -3.46 -13.97 -0.80
N VAL A 89 -2.79 -12.90 -1.22
CA VAL A 89 -3.41 -11.59 -1.47
C VAL A 89 -4.45 -11.68 -2.59
N LEU A 90 -4.14 -12.36 -3.70
CA LEU A 90 -5.10 -12.56 -4.79
C LEU A 90 -6.30 -13.41 -4.39
N ARG A 91 -6.07 -14.50 -3.65
CA ARG A 91 -7.14 -15.41 -3.19
C ARG A 91 -8.07 -14.72 -2.19
N ASN A 92 -7.51 -14.02 -1.20
CA ASN A 92 -8.29 -13.38 -0.15
C ASN A 92 -8.87 -12.03 -0.60
N ALA A 93 -8.28 -11.42 -1.63
CA ALA A 93 -8.66 -10.14 -2.21
C ALA A 93 -8.92 -9.03 -1.15
N PRO A 94 -7.98 -8.76 -0.22
CA PRO A 94 -8.16 -7.72 0.77
C PRO A 94 -8.32 -6.35 0.09
N ALA A 95 -9.13 -5.47 0.69
CA ALA A 95 -9.27 -4.11 0.18
C ALA A 95 -7.89 -3.41 0.19
N LEU A 96 -7.51 -2.78 -0.92
CA LEU A 96 -6.20 -2.14 -1.07
C LEU A 96 -6.38 -0.62 -1.16
N LEU A 97 -5.68 0.11 -0.31
CA LEU A 97 -5.58 1.55 -0.37
C LEU A 97 -4.15 1.94 -0.71
N ILE A 98 -3.96 2.74 -1.76
CA ILE A 98 -2.71 3.45 -1.98
C ILE A 98 -2.80 4.81 -1.29
N ALA A 99 -2.12 4.95 -0.17
CA ALA A 99 -2.08 6.18 0.62
C ALA A 99 -0.92 7.06 0.15
N CYS A 100 -1.21 8.03 -0.70
CA CYS A 100 -0.28 9.01 -1.22
C CYS A 100 0.04 10.04 -0.14
N ASN A 101 1.03 9.75 0.69
CA ASN A 101 1.41 10.51 1.88
C ASN A 101 2.36 11.66 1.54
N LYS A 102 2.54 12.58 2.50
CA LYS A 102 3.39 13.80 2.42
C LYS A 102 2.85 14.90 1.50
N GLN A 103 1.51 15.02 1.40
CA GLN A 103 0.85 16.03 0.58
C GLN A 103 0.98 17.46 1.12
N ASP A 104 1.50 17.63 2.33
CA ASP A 104 1.89 18.91 2.93
C ASP A 104 3.05 19.59 2.19
N VAL A 105 3.82 18.84 1.40
CA VAL A 105 4.98 19.36 0.66
C VAL A 105 4.60 19.74 -0.76
N THR A 106 4.90 20.97 -1.18
CA THR A 106 4.52 21.53 -2.50
C THR A 106 4.89 20.66 -3.71
N MET A 107 5.97 19.88 -3.62
CA MET A 107 6.43 19.01 -4.71
C MET A 107 5.73 17.64 -4.76
N ALA A 108 4.81 17.36 -3.83
CA ALA A 108 4.06 16.12 -3.77
C ALA A 108 3.25 15.88 -5.06
N LYS A 109 3.28 14.64 -5.55
CA LYS A 109 2.47 14.21 -6.68
C LYS A 109 1.07 13.87 -6.21
N SER A 110 0.06 14.26 -7.00
CA SER A 110 -1.32 13.89 -6.71
C SER A 110 -1.54 12.39 -6.83
N ALA A 111 -2.53 11.87 -6.10
CA ALA A 111 -2.96 10.47 -6.18
C ALA A 111 -3.27 10.05 -7.62
N LYS A 112 -3.88 10.95 -8.41
CA LYS A 112 -4.18 10.71 -9.82
C LYS A 112 -2.91 10.47 -10.65
N LEU A 113 -1.87 11.29 -10.47
CA LEU A 113 -0.62 11.12 -11.21
C LEU A 113 0.12 9.86 -10.76
N ILE A 114 0.12 9.58 -9.45
CA ILE A 114 0.71 8.37 -8.87
C ILE A 114 0.04 7.12 -9.44
N GLN A 115 -1.30 7.09 -9.48
CA GLN A 115 -2.06 6.00 -10.09
C GLN A 115 -1.65 5.78 -11.55
N GLN A 116 -1.65 6.83 -12.37
CA GLN A 116 -1.30 6.73 -13.79
C GLN A 116 0.11 6.20 -14.03
N GLN A 117 1.10 6.64 -13.23
CA GLN A 117 2.47 6.17 -13.37
C GLN A 117 2.64 4.73 -12.87
N LEU A 118 1.97 4.35 -11.77
CA LEU A 118 1.98 2.96 -11.30
C LEU A 118 1.31 2.02 -12.30
N GLU A 119 0.19 2.40 -12.91
CA GLU A 119 -0.47 1.59 -13.94
C GLU A 119 0.47 1.34 -15.13
N LYS A 120 1.18 2.37 -15.58
CA LYS A 120 2.17 2.28 -16.66
C LYS A 120 3.36 1.39 -16.28
N GLU A 121 3.92 1.56 -15.09
CA GLU A 121 5.09 0.79 -14.65
C GLU A 121 4.72 -0.68 -14.41
N LEU A 122 3.57 -0.95 -13.78
CA LEU A 122 3.03 -2.31 -13.59
C LEU A 122 2.71 -2.99 -14.93
N ASN A 123 2.24 -2.23 -15.93
CA ASN A 123 2.05 -2.76 -17.29
C ASN A 123 3.38 -3.22 -17.90
N THR A 124 4.47 -2.48 -17.65
CA THR A 124 5.81 -2.85 -18.11
C THR A 124 6.33 -4.07 -17.34
N LEU A 125 6.23 -4.07 -16.02
CA LEU A 125 6.69 -5.16 -15.14
C LEU A 125 6.01 -6.50 -15.46
N ARG A 126 4.69 -6.52 -15.67
CA ARG A 126 4.00 -7.78 -16.01
C ARG A 126 4.47 -8.35 -17.35
N VAL A 127 4.81 -7.50 -18.32
CA VAL A 127 5.31 -7.94 -19.64
C VAL A 127 6.73 -8.49 -19.51
N THR A 128 7.61 -7.78 -18.82
CA THR A 128 9.01 -8.21 -18.63
C THR A 128 9.09 -9.50 -17.80
N ARG A 129 8.31 -9.62 -16.73
CA ARG A 129 8.25 -10.84 -15.90
C ARG A 129 7.61 -12.03 -16.62
N SER A 130 6.62 -11.80 -17.50
CA SER A 130 6.02 -12.88 -18.30
C SER A 130 6.94 -13.37 -19.43
N ALA A 131 7.86 -12.52 -19.90
CA ALA A 131 8.84 -12.86 -20.94
C ALA A 131 10.13 -13.47 -20.38
N ALA A 132 10.37 -13.36 -19.06
CA ALA A 132 11.51 -13.99 -18.42
C ALA A 132 11.35 -15.53 -18.45
N PRO A 133 12.39 -16.28 -18.84
CA PRO A 133 12.35 -17.74 -18.77
C PRO A 133 12.04 -18.17 -17.33
N THR A 134 11.07 -19.06 -17.16
CA THR A 134 10.76 -19.63 -15.84
C THR A 134 11.93 -20.52 -15.45
N SER A 135 12.87 -19.99 -14.66
CA SER A 135 13.86 -20.80 -13.97
C SER A 135 13.10 -21.84 -13.15
N LEU A 136 13.52 -23.09 -13.25
CA LEU A 136 12.91 -24.29 -12.67
C LEU A 136 12.67 -24.14 -11.15
N ASP A 137 11.50 -23.68 -10.74
CA ASP A 137 10.98 -23.88 -9.38
C ASP A 137 9.61 -24.56 -9.47
N GLY A 138 9.65 -25.89 -9.43
CA GLY A 138 8.48 -26.76 -9.48
C GLY A 138 7.80 -26.86 -8.12
N SER A 139 6.92 -25.90 -7.78
CA SER A 139 5.97 -26.08 -6.68
C SER A 139 4.80 -25.06 -6.69
N ALA A 140 4.10 -24.92 -7.81
CA ALA A 140 2.76 -24.34 -7.79
C ALA A 140 1.88 -24.94 -8.90
N THR A 141 0.89 -25.74 -8.51
CA THR A 141 -0.23 -26.14 -9.38
C THR A 141 -1.11 -24.93 -9.64
N GLY A 142 -0.74 -24.16 -10.66
CA GLY A 142 -1.40 -22.93 -11.10
C GLY A 142 -0.38 -22.09 -11.84
N GLY A 143 -0.65 -21.75 -13.10
CA GLY A 143 0.28 -20.91 -13.88
C GLY A 143 0.62 -19.60 -13.13
N PRO A 144 1.75 -18.95 -13.47
CA PRO A 144 2.20 -17.75 -12.77
C PRO A 144 1.07 -16.73 -12.68
N ALA A 145 0.76 -16.28 -11.47
CA ALA A 145 -0.27 -15.29 -11.22
C ALA A 145 0.01 -14.04 -12.07
N GLN A 146 -0.85 -13.77 -13.05
CA GLN A 146 -0.66 -12.68 -13.98
C GLN A 146 -1.49 -11.47 -13.56
N LEU A 147 -0.86 -10.29 -13.60
CA LEU A 147 -1.50 -9.04 -13.27
C LEU A 147 -2.44 -8.55 -14.38
N GLY A 148 -3.74 -8.50 -14.08
CA GLY A 148 -4.78 -7.99 -14.99
C GLY A 148 -5.03 -8.88 -16.21
N LYS A 149 -5.58 -8.30 -17.28
CA LYS A 149 -5.98 -9.02 -18.51
C LYS A 149 -4.89 -8.93 -19.58
N LYS A 150 -4.65 -10.03 -20.31
CA LYS A 150 -3.80 -10.04 -21.52
C LYS A 150 -4.46 -9.21 -22.63
N GLY A 151 -3.65 -8.51 -23.43
CA GLY A 151 -4.11 -7.77 -24.60
C GLY A 151 -4.80 -6.41 -24.33
N LYS A 152 -4.92 -6.00 -23.06
CA LYS A 152 -5.36 -4.65 -22.66
C LYS A 152 -4.33 -4.08 -21.71
N ASP A 153 -3.97 -2.80 -21.83
CA ASP A 153 -3.09 -2.12 -20.86
C ASP A 153 -3.60 -2.30 -19.43
N PHE A 154 -2.68 -2.47 -18.49
CA PHE A 154 -3.03 -2.66 -17.08
C PHE A 154 -3.71 -1.40 -16.52
N ASP A 155 -4.78 -1.61 -15.76
CA ASP A 155 -5.42 -0.60 -14.92
C ASP A 155 -5.89 -1.28 -13.64
N PHE A 156 -5.95 -0.54 -12.52
CA PHE A 156 -6.25 -1.16 -11.21
C PHE A 156 -7.65 -1.78 -11.13
N SER A 157 -8.59 -1.41 -12.02
CA SER A 157 -9.93 -2.01 -12.04
C SER A 157 -9.95 -3.46 -12.53
N GLN A 158 -8.84 -3.94 -13.10
CA GLN A 158 -8.70 -5.33 -13.54
C GLN A 158 -8.37 -6.31 -12.41
N LEU A 159 -8.07 -5.80 -11.21
CA LEU A 159 -7.74 -6.62 -10.05
C LEU A 159 -8.98 -7.20 -9.37
N PRO A 160 -8.87 -8.37 -8.70
CA PRO A 160 -10.01 -8.97 -7.99
C PRO A 160 -10.39 -8.22 -6.71
N MET A 161 -9.48 -7.39 -6.17
CA MET A 161 -9.74 -6.54 -5.00
C MET A 161 -10.14 -5.11 -5.40
N LYS A 162 -10.86 -4.44 -4.51
CA LYS A 162 -11.09 -3.00 -4.61
C LYS A 162 -9.79 -2.26 -4.31
N VAL A 163 -9.35 -1.43 -5.27
CA VAL A 163 -8.20 -0.54 -5.10
C VAL A 163 -8.68 0.90 -5.09
N GLU A 164 -8.31 1.63 -4.05
CA GLU A 164 -8.60 3.06 -3.89
C GLU A 164 -7.31 3.84 -3.67
N PHE A 165 -7.33 5.12 -4.02
CA PHE A 165 -6.23 6.04 -3.81
C PHE A 165 -6.71 7.20 -2.95
N VAL A 166 -5.91 7.59 -1.95
CA VAL A 166 -6.18 8.78 -1.13
C VAL A 166 -4.91 9.59 -0.96
N GLU A 167 -5.10 10.90 -0.94
CA GLU A 167 -4.09 11.86 -0.54
C GLU A 167 -4.13 12.01 0.98
N CYS A 168 -2.96 12.06 1.62
CA CYS A 168 -2.88 12.28 3.06
C CYS A 168 -1.56 12.95 3.45
N SER A 169 -1.53 13.48 4.67
CA SER A 169 -0.31 13.94 5.30
C SER A 169 -0.28 13.60 6.79
N ALA A 170 0.83 12.98 7.21
CA ALA A 170 1.11 12.72 8.63
C ALA A 170 1.72 13.94 9.37
N ARG A 171 2.16 14.98 8.68
CA ARG A 171 2.72 16.23 9.22
C ARG A 171 2.00 17.36 8.50
N GLY A 172 1.03 18.02 9.11
CA GLY A 172 0.28 19.08 8.43
C GLY A 172 1.15 20.17 7.82
N SER A 173 0.54 21.08 7.06
CA SER A 173 1.21 22.15 6.32
C SER A 173 2.09 23.12 7.14
N LYS A 174 2.07 23.03 8.47
CA LYS A 174 2.87 23.84 9.41
C LYS A 174 3.92 23.05 10.20
N GLY A 175 4.33 21.87 9.72
CA GLY A 175 5.36 21.08 10.40
C GLY A 175 4.85 20.39 11.67
N GLU A 176 5.51 20.59 12.82
CA GLU A 176 5.15 19.94 14.09
C GLU A 176 3.85 20.45 14.71
N GLU A 177 3.45 21.68 14.38
CA GLU A 177 2.18 22.30 14.79
C GLU A 177 1.06 22.12 13.75
N GLY A 178 1.37 21.51 12.59
CA GLY A 178 0.40 21.27 11.53
C GLY A 178 -0.51 20.09 11.85
N GLU A 179 -1.82 20.30 11.80
CA GLU A 179 -2.79 19.20 11.89
C GLU A 179 -2.61 18.24 10.70
N ALA A 180 -2.48 16.95 11.01
CA ALA A 180 -2.38 15.92 9.99
C ALA A 180 -3.66 15.86 9.16
N ASP A 181 -3.52 15.68 7.84
CA ASP A 181 -4.66 15.45 6.95
C ASP A 181 -4.79 13.95 6.71
N LEU A 182 -5.64 13.30 7.51
CA LEU A 182 -5.91 11.86 7.45
C LEU A 182 -7.37 11.54 7.16
N GLU A 183 -8.22 12.53 6.86
CA GLU A 183 -9.66 12.35 6.77
C GLU A 183 -10.05 11.29 5.73
N GLY A 184 -9.39 11.31 4.56
CA GLY A 184 -9.61 10.30 3.51
C GLY A 184 -9.23 8.88 3.94
N LEU A 185 -8.12 8.75 4.68
CA LEU A 185 -7.66 7.48 5.23
C LEU A 185 -8.61 6.97 6.32
N GLU A 186 -9.05 7.83 7.24
CA GLU A 186 -9.97 7.45 8.32
C GLU A 186 -11.35 7.06 7.77
N LYS A 187 -11.89 7.81 6.81
CA LYS A 187 -13.13 7.44 6.10
C LYS A 187 -13.00 6.09 5.41
N TRP A 188 -11.86 5.82 4.78
CA TRP A 188 -11.61 4.51 4.17
C TRP A 188 -11.51 3.39 5.22
N LEU A 189 -10.84 3.62 6.35
CA LEU A 189 -10.79 2.68 7.47
C LEU A 189 -12.20 2.38 8.02
N VAL A 190 -13.08 3.38 8.12
CA VAL A 190 -14.51 3.21 8.46
C VAL A 190 -15.25 2.36 7.45
N LYS A 191 -15.00 2.58 6.16
CA LYS A 191 -15.63 1.82 5.07
C LYS A 191 -15.21 0.36 5.06
N VAL A 192 -13.97 0.04 5.42
CA VAL A 192 -13.44 -1.33 5.38
C VAL A 192 -13.54 -2.08 6.71
N ALA A 193 -13.84 -1.42 7.83
CA ALA A 193 -14.06 -2.03 9.15
C ALA A 193 -15.39 -2.79 9.26
#